data_AF-A0A395XKW6-F1
#
_entry.id   AF-A0A395XKW6-F1
#
_cell.length_a   1.000
_cell.length_b   1.000
_cell.length_c   1.000
_cell.angle_alpha   90.00
_cell.angle_beta   90.00
_cell.angle_gamma   90.00
#
_symmetry.space_group_name_H-M   'P 1'
#
loop_
_entity.id
_entity.type
_entity.pdbx_description
1 polymer ?
#
loop_
_entity_poly.entity_id
_entity_poly.type
_entity_poly.pdbx_seq_one_letter_code
_entity_poly.pdbx_strand_id
1 'polypeptide(L)'
;AKSITKQLKEVQEKNMKVQVANDKRLYARYKKQIETAYGKMETCYLDTAVAIHSIYYQQLYKLDNYKNIYDFAKENYDISRGTCSKFINICERFGAINENGNVIGLQERYNDFSVSQLGVMLPMPDCLLEQCDNKMSVRALKQLCEDYKESLNSHQEVIEGVKSDVIDSENIVDTGMNEPVETVIDVTDNKSFICQASSFEEFVQLQDIVKESYADILKKYPHAKIHVEITY
;
A
#
# COMPACT_ATOMS: atom_id res chain seq x y z
N ALA A 1 39.49 -37.28 41.31
CA ALA A 1 39.51 -36.45 40.09
C ALA A 1 38.31 -36.71 39.17
N LYS A 2 38.12 -37.91 38.60
CA LYS A 2 37.04 -38.20 37.60
C LYS A 2 35.59 -37.88 38.04
N SER A 3 35.27 -38.00 39.34
CA SER A 3 33.92 -37.73 39.88
C SER A 3 33.56 -36.24 39.86
N ILE A 4 34.52 -35.36 40.20
CA ILE A 4 34.31 -33.90 40.26
C ILE A 4 34.13 -33.32 38.86
N THR A 5 34.89 -33.83 37.87
CA THR A 5 34.79 -33.39 36.47
C THR A 5 33.44 -33.75 35.85
N LYS A 6 32.84 -34.88 36.24
CA LYS A 6 31.50 -35.30 35.80
C LYS A 6 30.42 -34.38 36.38
N GLN A 7 30.49 -34.08 37.68
CA GLN A 7 29.55 -33.17 38.34
C GLN A 7 29.62 -31.75 37.77
N LEU A 8 30.81 -31.24 37.44
CA LEU A 8 31.00 -29.94 36.79
C LEU A 8 30.33 -29.87 35.40
N LYS A 9 30.47 -30.92 34.58
CA LYS A 9 29.79 -31.00 33.28
C LYS A 9 28.28 -31.02 33.42
N GLU A 10 27.74 -31.79 34.37
CA GLU A 10 26.29 -31.86 34.61
C GLU A 10 25.70 -30.52 35.07
N VAL A 11 26.43 -29.77 35.90
CA VAL A 11 26.04 -28.40 36.32
C VAL A 11 26.07 -27.44 35.13
N GLN A 12 27.11 -27.50 34.30
CA GLN A 12 27.21 -26.67 33.09
C GLN A 12 26.06 -26.95 32.10
N GLU A 13 25.74 -28.22 31.86
CA GLU A 13 24.61 -28.59 30.99
C GLU A 13 23.26 -28.12 31.55
N LYS A 14 23.05 -28.25 32.87
CA LYS A 14 21.83 -27.73 33.53
C LYS A 14 21.74 -26.21 33.39
N ASN A 15 22.82 -25.49 33.65
CA ASN A 15 22.86 -24.03 33.52
C ASN A 15 22.59 -23.58 32.08
N MET A 16 23.17 -24.27 31.10
CA MET A 16 22.94 -23.98 29.68
C MET A 16 21.47 -24.23 29.28
N LYS A 17 20.86 -25.33 29.75
CA LYS A 17 19.43 -25.61 29.50
C LYS A 17 18.52 -24.55 30.14
N VAL A 18 18.83 -24.11 31.36
CA VAL A 18 18.09 -23.03 32.04
C VAL A 18 18.22 -21.72 31.28
N GLN A 19 19.42 -21.39 30.78
CA GLN A 19 19.65 -20.19 29.99
C GLN A 19 18.83 -20.20 28.69
N VAL A 20 18.87 -21.30 27.93
CA VAL A 20 18.09 -21.44 26.70
C VAL A 20 16.58 -21.31 26.95
N ALA A 21 16.08 -21.87 28.06
CA ALA A 21 14.67 -21.73 28.44
C ALA A 21 14.31 -20.29 28.78
N ASN A 22 15.19 -19.56 29.47
CA ASN A 22 14.99 -18.15 29.79
C ASN A 22 15.01 -17.28 28.52
N ASP A 23 15.96 -17.51 27.61
CA ASP A 23 16.07 -16.78 26.34
C ASP A 23 14.83 -16.99 25.47
N LYS A 24 14.33 -18.23 25.36
CA LYS A 24 13.07 -18.54 24.66
C LYS A 24 11.89 -17.79 25.26
N ARG A 25 11.79 -17.74 26.60
CA ARG A 25 10.71 -17.02 27.30
C ARG A 25 10.81 -15.50 27.03
N LEU A 26 12.01 -14.96 27.06
CA LEU A 26 12.25 -13.54 26.84
C LEU A 26 11.96 -13.13 25.38
N TYR A 27 12.40 -13.95 24.43
CA TYR A 27 12.07 -13.80 23.01
C TYR A 27 10.55 -13.80 22.79
N ALA A 28 9.83 -14.80 23.31
CA ALA A 28 8.38 -14.88 23.15
C ALA A 28 7.66 -13.66 23.75
N ARG A 29 8.13 -13.16 24.91
CA ARG A 29 7.60 -11.94 25.53
C ARG A 29 7.80 -10.72 24.64
N TYR A 30 9.01 -10.48 24.16
CA TYR A 30 9.30 -9.30 23.33
C TYR A 30 8.64 -9.38 21.96
N LYS A 31 8.58 -10.57 21.35
CA LYS A 31 7.83 -10.79 20.11
C LYS A 31 6.35 -10.39 20.29
N LYS A 32 5.71 -10.87 21.35
CA LYS A 32 4.31 -10.51 21.65
C LYS A 32 4.12 -9.02 21.92
N GLN A 33 5.08 -8.37 22.57
CA GLN A 33 5.05 -6.90 22.79
C GLN A 33 5.11 -6.14 21.47
N ILE A 34 5.98 -6.56 20.54
CA ILE A 34 6.07 -5.99 19.20
C ILE A 34 4.74 -6.19 18.46
N GLU A 35 4.22 -7.41 18.39
CA GLU A 35 2.95 -7.72 17.72
C GLU A 35 1.79 -6.87 18.26
N THR A 36 1.70 -6.70 19.59
CA THR A 36 0.67 -5.87 20.22
C THR A 36 0.84 -4.39 19.89
N ALA A 37 2.07 -3.86 19.92
CA ALA A 37 2.35 -2.47 19.60
C ALA A 37 2.09 -2.17 18.12
N TYR A 38 2.45 -3.10 17.23
CA TYR A 38 2.18 -3.01 15.79
C TYR A 38 0.68 -3.01 15.49
N GLY A 39 -0.10 -3.90 16.09
CA GLY A 39 -1.55 -3.91 15.88
C GLY A 39 -2.22 -2.60 16.30
N LYS A 40 -1.78 -1.99 17.42
CA LYS A 40 -2.25 -0.66 17.81
C LYS A 40 -1.87 0.43 16.81
N MET A 41 -0.64 0.36 16.30
CA MET A 41 -0.16 1.32 15.30
C MET A 41 -1.00 1.25 14.01
N GLU A 42 -1.39 0.06 13.57
CA GLU A 42 -2.29 -0.11 12.43
C GLU A 42 -3.65 0.53 12.66
N THR A 43 -4.26 0.33 13.84
CA THR A 43 -5.51 1.01 14.21
C THR A 43 -5.33 2.53 14.18
N CYS A 44 -4.26 3.06 14.79
CA CYS A 44 -3.98 4.49 14.76
C CYS A 44 -3.81 5.04 13.33
N TYR A 45 -3.20 4.28 12.42
CA TYR A 45 -3.08 4.70 11.02
C TYR A 45 -4.42 4.78 10.33
N LEU A 46 -5.32 3.82 10.56
CA LEU A 46 -6.65 3.84 10.00
C LEU A 46 -7.48 5.01 10.56
N ASP A 47 -7.45 5.21 11.88
CA ASP A 47 -8.14 6.33 12.53
C ASP A 47 -7.65 7.68 12.00
N THR A 48 -6.32 7.80 11.79
CA THR A 48 -5.71 8.98 11.18
C THR A 48 -6.20 9.19 9.74
N ALA A 49 -6.27 8.12 8.94
CA ALA A 49 -6.76 8.19 7.58
C ALA A 49 -8.22 8.66 7.51
N VAL A 50 -9.08 8.11 8.36
CA VAL A 50 -10.50 8.48 8.45
C VAL A 50 -10.66 9.94 8.88
N ALA A 51 -9.87 10.42 9.84
CA ALA A 51 -9.90 11.81 10.28
C ALA A 51 -9.44 12.76 9.16
N ILE A 52 -8.33 12.46 8.49
CA ILE A 52 -7.83 13.26 7.35
C ILE A 52 -8.86 13.32 6.23
N HIS A 53 -9.45 12.18 5.86
CA HIS A 53 -10.50 12.13 4.85
C HIS A 53 -11.70 12.98 5.25
N SER A 54 -12.13 12.92 6.52
CA SER A 54 -13.28 13.71 7.01
C SER A 54 -13.02 15.22 6.94
N ILE A 55 -11.82 15.66 7.33
CA ILE A 55 -11.39 17.06 7.23
C ILE A 55 -11.30 17.50 5.76
N TYR A 56 -10.76 16.64 4.88
CA TYR A 56 -10.67 16.90 3.45
C TYR A 56 -12.05 17.04 2.81
N TYR A 57 -12.93 16.06 3.01
CA TYR A 57 -14.26 15.98 2.39
C TYR A 57 -15.13 17.21 2.73
N GLN A 58 -15.07 17.65 3.99
CA GLN A 58 -15.82 18.81 4.47
C GLN A 58 -15.03 20.13 4.35
N GLN A 59 -13.81 20.09 3.80
CA GLN A 59 -12.90 21.24 3.67
C GLN A 59 -12.61 21.97 4.99
N LEU A 60 -12.60 21.24 6.11
CA LEU A 60 -12.44 21.80 7.46
C LEU A 60 -11.04 22.35 7.71
N TYR A 61 -10.03 21.95 6.93
CA TYR A 61 -8.68 22.50 6.99
C TYR A 61 -8.66 24.03 6.78
N LYS A 62 -9.69 24.60 6.15
CA LYS A 62 -9.85 26.05 5.98
C LYS A 62 -10.10 26.79 7.29
N LEU A 63 -10.61 26.14 8.34
CA LEU A 63 -10.84 26.75 9.65
C LEU A 63 -9.52 27.21 10.28
N ASP A 64 -8.42 26.50 10.00
CA ASP A 64 -7.08 26.85 10.42
C ASP A 64 -6.30 27.63 9.32
N ASN A 65 -7.02 28.21 8.35
CA ASN A 65 -6.48 29.00 7.23
C ASN A 65 -5.56 28.26 6.26
N TYR A 66 -5.62 26.92 6.21
CA TYR A 66 -4.90 26.15 5.20
C TYR A 66 -5.59 26.24 3.83
N LYS A 67 -4.78 26.29 2.76
CA LYS A 67 -5.29 26.30 1.38
C LYS A 67 -5.73 24.93 0.89
N ASN A 68 -5.07 23.88 1.36
CA ASN A 68 -5.33 22.50 0.99
C ASN A 68 -5.04 21.55 2.18
N ILE A 69 -5.52 20.31 2.07
CA ILE A 69 -5.34 19.29 3.11
C ILE A 69 -3.87 18.86 3.29
N TYR A 70 -3.05 18.92 2.25
CA TYR A 70 -1.68 18.45 2.28
C TYR A 70 -0.80 19.35 3.16
N ASP A 71 -0.96 20.68 3.05
CA ASP A 71 -0.26 21.64 3.89
C ASP A 71 -0.69 21.48 5.36
N PHE A 72 -2.00 21.31 5.61
CA PHE A 72 -2.53 21.02 6.94
C PHE A 72 -1.91 19.75 7.55
N ALA A 73 -1.87 18.66 6.78
CA ALA A 73 -1.35 17.37 7.25
C ALA A 73 0.17 17.42 7.48
N LYS A 74 0.91 18.12 6.62
CA LYS A 74 2.36 18.27 6.72
C LYS A 74 2.76 19.15 7.89
N GLU A 75 2.16 20.32 8.06
CA GLU A 75 2.58 21.27 9.09
C GLU A 75 2.19 20.83 10.51
N ASN A 76 1.04 20.17 10.68
CA ASN A 76 0.56 19.77 12.03
C ASN A 76 1.06 18.39 12.47
N TYR A 77 1.27 17.47 11.52
CA TYR A 77 1.50 16.05 11.83
C TYR A 77 2.70 15.43 11.10
N ASP A 78 3.45 16.23 10.34
CA ASP A 78 4.57 15.79 9.51
C ASP A 78 4.21 14.71 8.46
N ILE A 79 2.93 14.66 8.06
CA ILE A 79 2.45 13.67 7.07
C ILE A 79 2.79 14.17 5.67
N SER A 80 3.55 13.38 4.91
CA SER A 80 3.89 13.72 3.52
C SER A 80 2.67 13.78 2.61
N ARG A 81 2.75 14.58 1.54
CA ARG A 81 1.68 14.70 0.53
C ARG A 81 1.24 13.33 0.00
N GLY A 82 2.19 12.46 -0.36
CA GLY A 82 1.91 11.10 -0.83
C GLY A 82 1.19 10.23 0.20
N THR A 83 1.58 10.32 1.47
CA THR A 83 0.89 9.57 2.55
C THR A 83 -0.52 10.11 2.79
N CYS A 84 -0.70 11.43 2.78
CA CYS A 84 -2.00 12.06 2.90
C CYS A 84 -2.93 11.67 1.74
N SER A 85 -2.43 11.70 0.50
CA SER A 85 -3.17 11.26 -0.70
C SER A 85 -3.57 9.79 -0.58
N LYS A 86 -2.63 8.91 -0.21
CA LYS A 86 -2.89 7.49 0.03
C LYS A 86 -4.00 7.27 1.06
N PHE A 87 -4.01 7.99 2.17
CA PHE A 87 -5.06 7.87 3.19
C PHE A 87 -6.45 8.25 2.64
N ILE A 88 -6.54 9.37 1.93
CA ILE A 88 -7.78 9.81 1.28
C ILE A 88 -8.26 8.71 0.33
N ASN A 89 -7.40 8.24 -0.58
CA ASN A 89 -7.75 7.22 -1.57
C ASN A 89 -8.18 5.88 -0.94
N ILE A 90 -7.54 5.46 0.18
CA ILE A 90 -7.95 4.26 0.92
C ILE A 90 -9.36 4.42 1.47
N CYS A 91 -9.66 5.55 2.10
CA CYS A 91 -10.99 5.84 2.63
C CYS A 91 -12.03 5.92 1.51
N GLU A 92 -11.68 6.53 0.38
CA GLU A 92 -12.56 6.68 -0.78
C GLU A 92 -12.89 5.34 -1.46
N ARG A 93 -11.91 4.43 -1.53
CA ARG A 93 -12.04 3.15 -2.24
C ARG A 93 -12.58 2.03 -1.36
N PHE A 94 -12.15 1.97 -0.11
CA PHE A 94 -12.41 0.84 0.79
C PHE A 94 -13.23 1.22 2.02
N GLY A 95 -13.57 2.50 2.19
CA GLY A 95 -14.31 3.01 3.33
C GLY A 95 -15.78 2.60 3.35
N ALA A 96 -16.32 2.41 4.55
CA ALA A 96 -17.74 2.33 4.82
C ALA A 96 -18.29 3.74 5.08
N ILE A 97 -19.28 4.13 4.28
CA ILE A 97 -19.88 5.47 4.31
C ILE A 97 -21.17 5.43 5.13
N ASN A 98 -21.34 6.37 6.04
CA ASN A 98 -22.59 6.54 6.79
C ASN A 98 -23.64 7.35 5.99
N GLU A 99 -24.84 7.49 6.55
CA GLU A 99 -25.95 8.23 5.93
C GLU A 99 -25.60 9.69 5.56
N ASN A 100 -24.63 10.29 6.26
CA ASN A 100 -24.19 11.66 6.06
C ASN A 100 -23.03 11.79 5.05
N GLY A 101 -22.63 10.70 4.38
CA GLY A 101 -21.54 10.70 3.41
C GLY A 101 -20.14 10.64 4.04
N ASN A 102 -20.01 10.48 5.36
CA ASN A 102 -18.72 10.39 6.05
C ASN A 102 -18.26 8.94 6.14
N VAL A 103 -16.95 8.72 5.97
CA VAL A 103 -16.30 7.44 6.21
C VAL A 103 -16.23 7.20 7.72
N ILE A 104 -16.76 6.07 8.19
CA ILE A 104 -16.78 5.68 9.62
C ILE A 104 -15.85 4.52 9.95
N GLY A 105 -15.16 3.99 8.94
CA GLY A 105 -14.30 2.81 9.02
C GLY A 105 -14.14 2.19 7.64
N LEU A 106 -13.72 0.94 7.58
CA LEU A 106 -13.64 0.19 6.32
C LEU A 106 -14.92 -0.62 6.09
N GLN A 107 -15.17 -1.00 4.84
CA GLN A 107 -16.19 -2.00 4.53
C GLN A 107 -15.80 -3.33 5.18
N GLU A 108 -16.80 -4.14 5.54
CA GLU A 108 -16.60 -5.39 6.28
C GLU A 108 -15.54 -6.31 5.65
N ARG A 109 -15.55 -6.43 4.31
CA ARG A 109 -14.58 -7.23 3.55
C ARG A 109 -13.11 -6.79 3.69
N TYR A 110 -12.86 -5.56 4.13
CA TYR A 110 -11.53 -4.95 4.20
C TYR A 110 -11.04 -4.69 5.63
N ASN A 111 -11.86 -4.94 6.66
CA ASN A 111 -11.54 -4.60 8.06
C ASN A 111 -10.25 -5.24 8.58
N ASP A 112 -9.92 -6.43 8.09
CA ASP A 112 -8.73 -7.18 8.54
C ASP A 112 -7.48 -6.89 7.70
N PHE A 113 -7.58 -6.04 6.67
CA PHE A 113 -6.43 -5.63 5.88
C PHE A 113 -5.72 -4.44 6.55
N SER A 114 -4.40 -4.52 6.63
CA SER A 114 -3.56 -3.40 7.04
C SER A 114 -3.61 -2.26 6.01
N VAL A 115 -3.38 -1.03 6.47
CA VAL A 115 -3.31 0.17 5.62
C VAL A 115 -2.27 0.02 4.50
N SER A 116 -1.18 -0.70 4.74
CA SER A 116 -0.15 -0.99 3.74
C SER A 116 -0.63 -1.96 2.65
N GLN A 117 -1.40 -2.99 3.01
CA GLN A 117 -2.02 -3.89 2.03
C GLN A 117 -3.05 -3.14 1.20
N LEU A 118 -3.92 -2.35 1.83
CA LEU A 118 -4.90 -1.52 1.15
C LEU A 118 -4.24 -0.53 0.18
N GLY A 119 -3.10 0.07 0.56
CA GLY A 119 -2.33 0.94 -0.32
C GLY A 119 -1.84 0.24 -1.59
N VAL A 120 -1.43 -1.03 -1.52
CA VAL A 120 -1.08 -1.83 -2.71
C VAL A 120 -2.29 -2.25 -3.51
N MET A 121 -3.43 -2.45 -2.84
CA MET A 121 -4.68 -2.81 -3.48
C MET A 121 -5.34 -1.63 -4.22
N LEU A 122 -5.02 -0.38 -3.88
CA LEU A 122 -5.60 0.83 -4.50
C LEU A 122 -5.68 0.84 -6.04
N PRO A 123 -4.64 0.45 -6.81
CA PRO A 123 -4.71 0.39 -8.26
C PRO A 123 -5.31 -0.91 -8.83
N MET A 124 -5.61 -1.92 -8.01
CA MET A 124 -6.06 -3.23 -8.50
C MET A 124 -7.52 -3.18 -8.98
N PRO A 125 -7.88 -3.76 -10.14
CA PRO A 125 -9.28 -3.88 -10.55
C PRO A 125 -10.06 -4.81 -9.62
N ASP A 126 -11.40 -4.71 -9.62
CA ASP A 126 -12.25 -5.47 -8.70
C ASP A 126 -12.07 -7.00 -8.82
N CYS A 127 -11.84 -7.50 -10.04
CA CYS A 127 -11.57 -8.93 -10.29
C CYS A 127 -10.27 -9.43 -9.63
N LEU A 128 -9.29 -8.54 -9.42
CA LEU A 128 -8.05 -8.86 -8.73
C LEU A 128 -8.23 -8.70 -7.21
N LEU A 129 -9.03 -7.72 -6.78
CA LEU A 129 -9.38 -7.54 -5.36
C LEU A 129 -10.10 -8.75 -4.77
N GLU A 130 -10.89 -9.48 -5.58
CA GLU A 130 -11.55 -10.74 -5.16
C GLU A 130 -10.56 -11.87 -4.85
N GLN A 131 -9.34 -11.80 -5.40
CA GLN A 131 -8.28 -12.79 -5.19
C GLN A 131 -7.38 -12.44 -3.99
N CYS A 132 -7.52 -11.23 -3.43
CA CYS A 132 -6.74 -10.77 -2.30
C CYS A 132 -7.26 -11.34 -0.98
N ASP A 133 -6.35 -11.85 -0.14
CA ASP A 133 -6.64 -12.32 1.22
C ASP A 133 -5.81 -11.54 2.24
N ASN A 134 -6.38 -11.27 3.42
CA ASN A 134 -5.74 -10.47 4.47
C ASN A 134 -4.45 -11.13 5.04
N LYS A 135 -4.25 -12.43 4.85
CA LYS A 135 -3.03 -13.17 5.24
C LYS A 135 -1.91 -13.01 4.23
N MET A 136 -2.18 -12.48 3.04
CA MET A 136 -1.15 -12.24 2.04
C MET A 136 -0.23 -11.12 2.48
N SER A 137 1.09 -11.34 2.38
CA SER A 137 2.04 -10.26 2.61
C SER A 137 1.88 -9.15 1.56
N VAL A 138 2.28 -7.92 1.91
CA VAL A 138 2.34 -6.79 0.96
C VAL A 138 3.14 -7.17 -0.30
N ARG A 139 4.21 -7.94 -0.16
CA ARG A 139 5.01 -8.44 -1.29
C ARG A 139 4.21 -9.37 -2.21
N ALA A 140 3.41 -10.28 -1.63
CA ALA A 140 2.57 -11.19 -2.40
C ALA A 140 1.47 -10.44 -3.15
N LEU A 141 0.85 -9.43 -2.51
CA LEU A 141 -0.13 -8.57 -3.18
C LEU A 141 0.50 -7.75 -4.32
N LYS A 142 1.72 -7.23 -4.14
CA LYS A 142 2.45 -6.57 -5.22
C LYS A 142 2.74 -7.53 -6.38
N GLN A 143 3.20 -8.74 -6.08
CA GLN A 143 3.44 -9.75 -7.11
C GLN A 143 2.15 -10.09 -7.86
N LEU A 144 1.03 -10.25 -7.17
CA LEU A 144 -0.27 -10.47 -7.79
C LEU A 144 -0.65 -9.32 -8.76
N CYS A 145 -0.31 -8.08 -8.43
CA CYS A 145 -0.52 -6.93 -9.31
C CYS A 145 0.38 -6.99 -10.55
N GLU A 146 1.65 -7.34 -10.39
CA GLU A 146 2.59 -7.46 -11.51
C GLU A 146 2.25 -8.66 -12.41
N ASP A 147 1.93 -9.83 -11.83
CA ASP A 147 1.50 -11.02 -12.58
C ASP A 147 0.25 -10.72 -13.43
N TYR A 148 -0.69 -9.93 -12.87
CA TYR A 148 -1.87 -9.49 -13.61
C TYR A 148 -1.48 -8.60 -14.80
N LYS A 149 -0.59 -7.61 -14.60
CA LYS A 149 -0.10 -6.75 -15.69
C LYS A 149 0.66 -7.54 -16.75
N GLU A 150 1.54 -8.45 -16.34
CA GLU A 150 2.28 -9.34 -17.23
C GLU A 150 1.33 -10.24 -18.01
N SER A 151 0.25 -10.74 -17.38
CA SER A 151 -0.75 -11.54 -18.08
C SER A 151 -1.48 -10.73 -19.15
N LEU A 152 -1.79 -9.46 -18.89
CA LEU A 152 -2.37 -8.55 -19.89
C LEU A 152 -1.40 -8.33 -21.05
N ASN A 153 -0.11 -8.12 -20.77
CA ASN A 153 0.95 -7.96 -21.78
C ASN A 153 1.20 -9.25 -22.57
N SER A 154 1.12 -10.42 -21.92
CA SER A 154 1.34 -11.73 -22.57
C SER A 154 0.22 -12.09 -23.55
N HIS A 155 -0.99 -11.54 -23.36
CA HIS A 155 -2.07 -11.66 -24.34
C HIS A 155 -1.87 -10.75 -25.57
N GLN A 156 -0.90 -9.83 -25.54
CA GLN A 156 -0.44 -9.06 -26.72
C GLN A 156 0.70 -9.77 -27.48
N GLU A 157 1.55 -10.56 -26.82
CA GLU A 157 2.70 -11.25 -27.45
C GLU A 157 2.35 -12.46 -28.34
N VAL A 158 1.10 -12.93 -28.38
CA VAL A 158 0.68 -13.97 -29.35
C VAL A 158 0.55 -13.40 -30.79
N ILE A 159 0.66 -12.07 -30.96
CA ILE A 159 0.52 -11.42 -32.27
C ILE A 159 1.88 -11.06 -32.91
N GLU A 160 2.97 -10.89 -32.16
CA GLU A 160 4.25 -10.45 -32.75
C GLU A 160 5.46 -11.19 -32.15
N GLY A 161 5.70 -12.40 -32.64
CA GLY A 161 7.03 -12.99 -32.51
C GLY A 161 8.02 -12.27 -33.42
N VAL A 162 9.04 -11.61 -32.85
CA VAL A 162 10.48 -11.67 -33.22
C VAL A 162 11.30 -10.74 -32.29
N LYS A 163 12.17 -11.42 -31.53
CA LYS A 163 13.33 -11.06 -30.68
C LYS A 163 14.09 -9.71 -30.79
N SER A 164 14.69 -9.38 -29.63
CA SER A 164 16.05 -8.83 -29.36
C SER A 164 16.22 -7.30 -29.46
N ASP A 165 16.86 -6.56 -28.54
CA ASP A 165 17.88 -6.87 -27.51
C ASP A 165 17.86 -5.90 -26.29
N VAL A 166 18.37 -6.45 -25.20
CA VAL A 166 18.79 -5.93 -23.87
C VAL A 166 19.36 -4.51 -23.83
N ILE A 167 18.95 -3.69 -22.85
CA ILE A 167 19.88 -2.87 -22.06
C ILE A 167 19.50 -2.94 -20.58
N ASP A 168 20.37 -3.65 -19.85
CA ASP A 168 20.52 -3.65 -18.41
C ASP A 168 21.26 -2.37 -17.98
N SER A 169 20.84 -1.79 -16.86
CA SER A 169 21.61 -0.81 -16.11
C SER A 169 21.23 -0.90 -14.65
N GLU A 170 21.63 -2.01 -14.02
CA GLU A 170 21.96 -2.02 -12.60
C GLU A 170 23.08 -1.03 -12.28
N ASN A 171 22.92 -0.31 -11.15
CA ASN A 171 23.90 -0.04 -10.07
C ASN A 171 23.68 1.36 -9.45
N ILE A 172 23.74 1.67 -8.13
CA ILE A 172 23.91 1.10 -6.77
C ILE A 172 23.21 2.20 -5.90
N VAL A 173 22.61 2.03 -4.72
CA VAL A 173 23.24 1.71 -3.42
C VAL A 173 22.19 1.33 -2.38
N ASP A 174 22.52 0.26 -1.67
CA ASP A 174 22.10 -0.14 -0.33
C ASP A 174 22.05 1.04 0.67
N THR A 175 20.89 1.34 1.23
CA THR A 175 20.80 1.86 2.60
C THR A 175 19.44 1.54 3.21
N GLY A 176 19.48 0.96 4.40
CA GLY A 176 18.33 0.40 5.09
C GLY A 176 17.24 1.41 5.45
N MET A 177 16.03 0.86 5.67
CA MET A 177 14.86 1.56 6.20
C MET A 177 14.51 2.83 5.40
N ASN A 178 14.14 2.61 4.14
CA ASN A 178 13.85 3.64 3.15
C ASN A 178 12.45 4.23 3.34
N GLU A 179 12.38 5.57 3.34
CA GLU A 179 11.23 6.35 2.93
C GLU A 179 10.70 5.86 1.57
N PRO A 180 9.39 5.99 1.27
CA PRO A 180 8.85 5.56 -0.01
C PRO A 180 9.39 6.45 -1.14
N VAL A 181 10.22 5.86 -2.00
CA VAL A 181 10.59 6.39 -3.31
C VAL A 181 9.33 6.50 -4.17
N GLU A 182 9.09 7.70 -4.69
CA GLU A 182 7.95 8.06 -5.53
C GLU A 182 7.95 7.30 -6.86
N THR A 183 6.87 6.57 -7.12
CA THR A 183 6.30 6.44 -8.46
C THR A 183 5.11 7.39 -8.53
N VAL A 184 5.21 8.44 -9.34
CA VAL A 184 4.18 9.49 -9.43
C VAL A 184 2.99 8.96 -10.23
N ILE A 185 2.05 8.34 -9.52
CA ILE A 185 0.65 8.22 -9.94
C ILE A 185 -0.13 9.15 -9.00
N ASP A 186 -0.31 10.40 -9.40
CA ASP A 186 -1.05 11.39 -8.60
C ASP A 186 -2.54 11.33 -8.98
N VAL A 187 -3.33 10.59 -8.19
CA VAL A 187 -4.80 10.64 -8.25
C VAL A 187 -5.22 11.93 -7.56
N THR A 188 -5.46 12.96 -8.36
CA THR A 188 -5.97 14.26 -7.88
C THR A 188 -7.49 14.23 -7.98
N ASP A 189 -8.08 13.91 -6.84
CA ASP A 189 -9.50 13.74 -6.60
C ASP A 189 -10.10 12.52 -7.32
N ASN A 190 -11.01 11.83 -6.64
CA ASN A 190 -11.78 10.63 -6.99
C ASN A 190 -12.51 10.57 -8.35
N LYS A 191 -12.18 11.48 -9.27
CA LYS A 191 -12.75 11.69 -10.61
C LYS A 191 -11.67 11.79 -11.71
N SER A 192 -10.38 11.82 -11.37
CA SER A 192 -9.30 12.09 -12.31
C SER A 192 -8.23 11.00 -12.22
N PHE A 193 -7.97 10.31 -13.34
CA PHE A 193 -6.83 9.43 -13.53
C PHE A 193 -5.78 10.18 -14.35
N ILE A 194 -4.59 10.39 -13.78
CA ILE A 194 -3.47 11.02 -14.48
C ILE A 194 -2.47 9.93 -14.84
N CYS A 195 -2.30 9.70 -16.13
CA CYS A 195 -1.23 8.89 -16.69
C CYS A 195 -0.29 9.78 -17.52
N GLN A 196 1.01 9.61 -17.34
CA GLN A 196 2.03 10.28 -18.13
C GLN A 196 2.69 9.27 -19.05
N ALA A 197 2.88 9.65 -20.31
CA ALA A 197 3.61 8.89 -21.30
C ALA A 197 4.66 9.81 -21.93
N SER A 198 5.92 9.36 -21.97
CA SER A 198 7.04 10.11 -22.53
C SER A 198 7.26 9.79 -24.02
N SER A 199 6.55 8.78 -24.54
CA SER A 199 6.53 8.38 -25.94
C SER A 199 5.12 7.99 -26.39
N PHE A 200 4.90 7.94 -27.71
CA PHE A 200 3.61 7.53 -28.26
C PHE A 200 3.35 6.04 -28.01
N GLU A 201 4.36 5.17 -28.13
CA GLU A 201 4.27 3.75 -27.74
C GLU A 201 3.82 3.57 -26.29
N GLU A 202 4.37 4.33 -25.33
CA GLU A 202 3.90 4.31 -23.93
C GLU A 202 2.43 4.76 -23.82
N PHE A 203 2.01 5.75 -24.60
CA PHE A 203 0.61 6.19 -24.62
C PHE A 203 -0.33 5.09 -25.16
N VAL A 204 0.11 4.34 -26.17
CA VAL A 204 -0.65 3.21 -26.75
C VAL A 204 -0.81 2.08 -25.73
N GLN A 205 0.23 1.78 -24.95
CA GLN A 205 0.16 0.76 -23.89
C GLN A 205 -0.86 1.10 -22.78
N LEU A 206 -1.21 2.39 -22.63
CA LEU A 206 -2.23 2.85 -21.68
C LEU A 206 -3.66 2.75 -22.22
N GLN A 207 -3.86 2.34 -23.48
CA GLN A 207 -5.17 2.34 -24.14
C GLN A 207 -6.23 1.51 -23.39
N ASP A 208 -5.89 0.28 -23.00
CA ASP A 208 -6.83 -0.61 -22.32
C ASP A 208 -7.15 -0.12 -20.91
N ILE A 209 -6.14 0.41 -20.20
CA ILE A 209 -6.30 1.02 -18.87
C ILE A 209 -7.24 2.22 -18.94
N VAL A 210 -7.04 3.12 -19.91
CA VAL A 210 -7.90 4.30 -20.10
C VAL A 210 -9.33 3.87 -20.45
N LYS A 211 -9.48 2.84 -21.29
CA LYS A 211 -10.78 2.32 -21.73
C LYS A 211 -11.57 1.65 -20.60
N GLU A 212 -10.94 0.79 -19.82
CA GLU A 212 -11.56 0.11 -18.68
C GLU A 212 -11.92 1.10 -17.57
N SER A 213 -10.98 1.98 -17.21
CA SER A 213 -11.21 3.04 -16.22
C SER A 213 -12.39 3.93 -16.62
N TYR A 214 -12.48 4.31 -17.91
CA TYR A 214 -13.59 5.09 -18.41
C TYR A 214 -14.93 4.33 -18.39
N ALA A 215 -14.92 3.03 -18.70
CA ALA A 215 -16.12 2.19 -18.64
C ALA A 215 -16.66 2.09 -17.19
N ASP A 216 -15.78 1.97 -16.21
CA ASP A 216 -16.16 1.94 -14.79
C ASP A 216 -16.71 3.28 -14.31
N ILE A 217 -16.10 4.39 -14.76
CA ILE A 217 -16.63 5.73 -14.48
C ILE A 217 -18.03 5.90 -15.07
N LEU A 218 -18.29 5.42 -16.29
CA LEU A 218 -19.60 5.52 -16.92
C LEU A 218 -20.71 4.76 -16.17
N LYS A 219 -20.39 3.67 -15.46
CA LYS A 219 -21.34 2.94 -14.60
C LYS A 219 -21.88 3.83 -13.48
N LYS A 220 -21.03 4.70 -12.94
CA LYS A 220 -21.36 5.62 -11.83
C LYS A 220 -21.82 7.00 -12.32
N TYR A 221 -21.33 7.44 -13.48
CA TYR A 221 -21.59 8.74 -14.07
C TYR A 221 -21.83 8.62 -15.60
N PRO A 222 -23.08 8.37 -16.05
CA PRO A 222 -23.39 8.08 -17.47
C PRO A 222 -23.06 9.20 -18.48
N HIS A 223 -22.77 10.41 -18.00
CA HIS A 223 -22.45 11.58 -18.82
C HIS A 223 -20.98 12.02 -18.71
N ALA A 224 -20.11 11.18 -18.15
CA ALA A 224 -18.67 11.44 -18.11
C ALA A 224 -18.10 11.62 -19.52
N LYS A 225 -17.02 12.41 -19.64
CA LYS A 225 -16.31 12.67 -20.90
C LYS A 225 -14.80 12.55 -20.67
N ILE A 226 -14.07 12.12 -21.70
CA ILE A 226 -12.61 12.08 -21.67
C ILE A 226 -12.06 13.44 -22.12
N HIS A 227 -11.10 13.98 -21.38
CA HIS A 227 -10.32 15.17 -21.72
C HIS A 227 -8.84 14.78 -21.74
N VAL A 228 -8.13 15.12 -22.81
CA VAL A 228 -6.70 14.85 -22.97
C VAL A 228 -5.96 16.18 -23.10
N GLU A 229 -4.98 16.41 -22.23
CA GLU A 229 -4.12 17.60 -22.26
C GLU A 229 -2.70 17.18 -22.63
N ILE A 230 -2.17 17.77 -23.71
CA ILE A 230 -0.80 17.50 -24.18
C ILE A 230 0.03 18.75 -23.90
N THR A 231 1.04 18.61 -23.05
CA THR A 231 1.97 19.69 -22.68
C THR A 231 3.24 19.54 -23.52
N TYR A 232 3.77 20.66 -24.05
CA TYR A 232 4.97 20.70 -24.90
C TYR A 232 6.02 21.67 -24.35
#